data_AF-A0A519IDM4-F1
#
_entry.id   AF-A0A519IDM4-F1
#
_cell.length_a   1.000
_cell.length_b   1.000
_cell.length_c   1.000
_cell.angle_alpha   90.00
_cell.angle_beta   90.00
_cell.angle_gamma   90.00
#
_symmetry.space_group_name_H-M   'P 1'
#
loop_
_entity.id
_entity.type
_entity.pdbx_description
1 polymer ?
#
loop_
_entity_poly.entity_id
_entity_poly.type
_entity_poly.pdbx_seq_one_letter_code
_entity_poly.pdbx_strand_id
1 'polypeptide(L)'
;MKSPALLTLMLCALPGWAQDGRDPTTLPGALRSAIAAAEAASAPASGVEPSDNAIRQIVFTNGRGYVVQRGRRYAVGELLDGAHIERITEQAVWLREAGQVRREPLYGGVEKRQPETPKPSDPAARKSKEKQP
;
A
#
# COMPACT_ATOMS: atom_id res chain seq x y z
N MET A 1 -72.20 -29.41 -28.00
CA MET A 1 -71.35 -29.04 -29.17
C MET A 1 -70.44 -27.90 -28.77
N LYS A 2 -69.13 -28.10 -28.95
CA LYS A 2 -68.06 -27.10 -29.11
C LYS A 2 -67.57 -26.39 -27.83
N SER A 3 -66.52 -26.96 -27.23
CA SER A 3 -65.45 -26.22 -26.56
C SER A 3 -64.75 -25.28 -27.57
N PRO A 4 -64.18 -24.17 -27.10
CA PRO A 4 -62.72 -24.06 -27.07
C PRO A 4 -62.22 -23.44 -25.75
N ALA A 5 -61.24 -24.06 -25.08
CA ALA A 5 -59.82 -23.75 -25.20
C ALA A 5 -59.48 -22.29 -24.86
N LEU A 6 -58.84 -22.07 -23.70
CA LEU A 6 -57.57 -21.33 -23.66
C LEU A 6 -56.90 -21.50 -22.28
N LEU A 7 -55.81 -22.27 -22.27
CA LEU A 7 -54.83 -22.35 -21.20
C LEU A 7 -53.98 -21.06 -21.25
N THR A 8 -54.36 -20.03 -20.47
CA THR A 8 -53.56 -18.80 -20.37
C THR A 8 -52.47 -19.00 -19.31
N LEU A 9 -51.33 -19.54 -19.76
CA LEU A 9 -50.07 -19.56 -19.02
C LEU A 9 -49.59 -18.11 -18.84
N MET A 10 -49.82 -17.52 -17.67
CA MET A 10 -49.33 -16.18 -17.33
C MET A 10 -47.83 -16.25 -17.02
N LEU A 11 -47.02 -16.07 -18.05
CA LEU A 11 -45.57 -15.95 -17.97
C LEU A 11 -45.24 -14.54 -17.45
N CYS A 12 -44.94 -14.42 -16.15
CA CYS A 12 -44.43 -13.18 -15.56
C CYS A 12 -43.09 -12.80 -16.21
N ALA A 13 -43.13 -11.79 -17.08
CA ALA A 13 -41.95 -11.17 -17.65
C ALA A 13 -41.16 -10.42 -16.57
N LEU A 14 -39.92 -10.85 -16.32
CA LEU A 14 -38.94 -10.05 -15.61
C LEU A 14 -38.59 -8.82 -16.46
N PRO A 15 -38.54 -7.59 -15.91
CA PRO A 15 -37.99 -6.47 -16.65
C PRO A 15 -36.47 -6.64 -16.71
N GLY A 16 -35.97 -7.25 -17.78
CA GLY A 16 -34.57 -7.14 -18.16
C GLY A 16 -34.29 -5.70 -18.55
N TRP A 17 -33.51 -4.98 -17.74
CA TRP A 17 -33.07 -3.63 -18.07
C TRP A 17 -32.03 -3.70 -19.19
N ALA A 18 -32.52 -3.68 -20.43
CA ALA A 18 -31.68 -3.41 -21.59
C ALA A 18 -31.18 -1.96 -21.50
N GLN A 19 -29.92 -1.79 -21.11
CA GLN A 19 -29.21 -0.51 -21.17
C GLN A 19 -28.62 -0.36 -22.58
N ASP A 20 -29.48 -0.27 -23.60
CA ASP A 20 -29.06 -0.01 -24.97
C ASP A 20 -28.67 1.47 -25.12
N GLY A 21 -27.47 1.72 -25.67
CA GLY A 21 -27.04 3.07 -26.07
C GLY A 21 -26.21 3.86 -25.06
N ARG A 22 -25.56 3.22 -24.08
CA ARG A 22 -24.58 3.92 -23.23
C ARG A 22 -23.26 4.06 -23.97
N ASP A 23 -22.77 5.29 -24.11
CA ASP A 23 -21.43 5.57 -24.62
C ASP A 23 -20.38 4.82 -23.76
N PRO A 24 -19.59 3.89 -24.34
CA PRO A 24 -18.65 3.06 -23.61
C PRO A 24 -17.50 3.86 -22.97
N THR A 25 -17.33 5.13 -23.36
CA THR A 25 -16.35 6.03 -22.73
C THR A 25 -16.88 6.69 -21.46
N THR A 26 -18.20 6.60 -21.20
CA THR A 26 -18.78 7.19 -20.01
C THR A 26 -18.59 6.30 -18.79
N LEU A 27 -17.87 6.85 -17.81
CA LEU A 27 -17.65 6.20 -16.51
C LEU A 27 -19.00 5.84 -15.87
N PRO A 28 -19.16 4.62 -15.31
CA PRO A 28 -20.35 4.22 -14.56
C PRO A 28 -20.67 5.21 -13.44
N GLY A 29 -21.95 5.46 -13.18
CA GLY A 29 -22.40 6.45 -12.20
C GLY A 29 -21.80 6.21 -10.81
N ALA A 30 -21.74 4.96 -10.36
CA ALA A 30 -21.12 4.58 -9.09
C ALA A 30 -19.64 4.97 -9.00
N LEU A 31 -18.88 4.79 -10.09
CA LEU A 31 -17.46 5.16 -10.14
C LEU A 31 -17.30 6.68 -10.11
N ARG A 32 -18.16 7.42 -10.83
CA ARG A 32 -18.14 8.88 -10.82
C ARG A 32 -18.47 9.46 -9.44
N SER A 33 -19.44 8.89 -8.74
CA SER A 33 -19.77 9.27 -7.36
C SER A 33 -18.65 8.94 -6.38
N ALA A 34 -17.96 7.81 -6.56
CA ALA A 34 -16.81 7.45 -5.74
C ALA A 34 -15.63 8.42 -5.94
N ILE A 35 -15.36 8.84 -7.18
CA ILE A 35 -14.33 9.85 -7.49
C ILE A 35 -14.69 11.19 -6.84
N ALA A 36 -15.92 11.67 -6.98
CA ALA A 36 -16.37 12.92 -6.35
C ALA A 36 -16.30 12.85 -4.81
N ALA A 37 -16.64 11.71 -4.22
CA ALA A 37 -16.50 11.49 -2.78
C ALA A 37 -15.02 11.45 -2.34
N ALA A 38 -14.14 10.86 -3.15
CA ALA A 38 -12.70 10.83 -2.89
C ALA A 38 -12.06 12.22 -3.04
N GLU A 39 -12.49 13.03 -4.00
CA GLU A 39 -12.07 14.43 -4.14
C GLU A 39 -12.55 15.28 -2.96
N ALA A 40 -13.81 15.10 -2.54
CA ALA A 40 -14.34 15.80 -1.37
C ALA A 40 -13.69 15.35 -0.04
N ALA A 41 -13.28 14.08 0.05
CA ALA A 41 -12.56 13.52 1.20
C ALA A 41 -11.05 13.80 1.15
N SER A 42 -10.54 14.26 0.00
CA SER A 42 -9.17 14.75 -0.13
C SER A 42 -9.07 16.14 0.47
N ALA A 43 -9.19 16.21 1.80
CA ALA A 43 -8.49 17.26 2.53
C ALA A 43 -7.00 17.11 2.17
N PRO A 44 -6.25 18.21 1.90
CA PRO A 44 -4.81 18.09 1.81
C PRO A 44 -4.35 17.52 3.14
N ALA A 45 -3.94 16.25 3.16
CA ALA A 45 -3.23 15.67 4.29
C ALA A 45 -2.08 16.62 4.55
N SER A 46 -2.15 17.41 5.63
CA SER A 46 -1.41 18.66 5.82
C SER A 46 -0.06 18.59 5.15
N GLY A 47 -0.03 19.13 3.93
CA GLY A 47 1.05 18.96 2.99
C GLY A 47 2.20 19.78 3.54
N VAL A 48 3.15 19.11 4.17
CA VAL A 48 4.52 19.58 4.03
C VAL A 48 4.79 19.46 2.54
N GLU A 49 4.63 20.57 1.82
CA GLU A 49 5.12 20.69 0.45
C GLU A 49 6.51 20.08 0.47
N PRO A 50 6.74 19.00 -0.31
CA PRO A 50 7.95 18.24 -0.18
C PRO A 50 9.08 19.17 -0.62
N SER A 51 9.77 19.70 0.40
CA SER A 51 10.85 20.67 0.19
C SER A 51 11.78 20.14 -0.90
N ASP A 52 12.39 21.03 -1.68
CA ASP A 52 13.32 20.62 -2.76
C ASP A 52 14.46 19.70 -2.27
N ASN A 53 14.69 19.66 -0.96
CA ASN A 53 15.68 18.83 -0.29
C ASN A 53 15.11 17.52 0.30
N ALA A 54 13.82 17.21 0.06
CA ALA A 54 13.22 15.95 0.49
C ALA A 54 13.86 14.79 -0.26
N ILE A 55 14.25 13.75 0.48
CA ILE A 55 14.85 12.55 -0.10
C ILE A 55 13.74 11.69 -0.70
N ARG A 56 13.77 11.50 -2.03
CA ARG A 56 12.73 10.74 -2.75
C ARG A 56 13.20 9.39 -3.25
N GLN A 57 14.51 9.21 -3.40
CA GLN A 57 15.06 8.03 -4.05
C GLN A 57 16.28 7.52 -3.30
N ILE A 58 16.29 6.20 -3.09
CA ILE A 58 17.45 5.46 -2.65
C ILE A 58 17.70 4.29 -3.60
N VAL A 59 18.94 3.86 -3.69
CA VAL A 59 19.35 2.70 -4.48
C VAL A 59 20.27 1.84 -3.63
N PHE A 60 20.04 0.53 -3.64
CA PHE A 60 20.97 -0.44 -3.08
C PHE A 60 21.77 -1.09 -4.21
N THR A 61 23.09 -1.09 -4.10
CA THR A 61 24.00 -1.73 -5.06
C THR A 61 25.16 -2.35 -4.30
N ASN A 62 25.51 -3.60 -4.61
CA ASN A 62 26.58 -4.34 -3.91
C ASN A 62 26.39 -4.37 -2.38
N GLY A 63 25.15 -4.47 -1.90
CA GLY A 63 24.81 -4.46 -0.47
C GLY A 63 24.95 -3.09 0.22
N ARG A 64 25.26 -2.02 -0.51
CA ARG A 64 25.40 -0.65 0.03
C ARG A 64 24.27 0.24 -0.45
N GLY A 65 23.69 1.00 0.48
CA GLY A 65 22.65 1.99 0.20
C GLY A 65 23.25 3.33 -0.25
N TYR A 66 22.57 3.98 -1.18
CA TYR A 66 22.89 5.31 -1.70
C TYR A 66 21.61 6.15 -1.78
N VAL A 67 21.69 7.40 -1.34
CA VAL A 67 20.66 8.42 -1.63
C VAL A 67 20.91 8.99 -3.01
N VAL A 68 19.86 9.13 -3.82
CA VAL A 68 19.95 9.77 -5.14
C VAL A 68 19.30 11.14 -5.07
N GLN A 69 20.10 12.19 -5.19
CA GLN A 69 19.63 13.58 -5.20
C GLN A 69 20.24 14.30 -6.41
N ARG A 70 19.40 14.97 -7.22
CA ARG A 70 19.83 15.72 -8.41
C ARG A 70 20.78 14.93 -9.34
N GLY A 71 20.50 13.63 -9.51
CA GLY A 71 21.30 12.72 -10.36
C GLY A 71 22.63 12.24 -9.76
N ARG A 72 22.96 12.61 -8.51
CA ARG A 72 24.17 12.19 -7.80
C ARG A 72 23.83 11.16 -6.73
N ARG A 73 24.74 10.21 -6.52
CA ARG A 73 24.65 9.17 -5.49
C ARG A 73 25.47 9.58 -4.27
N TYR A 74 24.84 9.55 -3.11
CA TYR A 74 25.45 9.86 -1.82
C TYR A 74 25.40 8.65 -0.89
N ALA A 75 26.52 8.27 -0.30
CA ALA A 75 26.63 7.15 0.62
C ALA A 75 26.62 7.60 2.09
N VAL A 76 26.50 6.63 3.00
CA VAL A 76 26.74 6.87 4.44
C VAL A 76 28.12 7.51 4.65
N GLY A 77 28.15 8.56 5.46
CA GLY A 77 29.31 9.40 5.76
C GLY A 77 29.39 10.68 4.92
N GLU A 78 28.76 10.71 3.74
CA GLU A 78 28.82 11.85 2.84
C GLU A 78 27.84 12.96 3.23
N LEU A 79 28.11 14.17 2.73
CA LEU A 79 27.28 15.35 2.93
C LEU A 79 26.19 15.44 1.84
N LEU A 80 24.95 15.58 2.28
CA LEU A 80 23.77 15.83 1.47
C LEU A 80 23.10 17.12 1.95
N ASP A 81 23.10 18.16 1.12
CA ASP A 81 22.51 19.47 1.42
C ASP A 81 22.94 20.05 2.79
N GLY A 82 24.19 19.80 3.21
CA GLY A 82 24.75 20.29 4.48
C GLY A 82 24.61 19.34 5.68
N ALA A 83 23.88 18.23 5.53
CA ALA A 83 23.74 17.20 6.56
C ALA A 83 24.55 15.93 6.22
N HIS A 84 25.15 15.30 7.23
CA HIS A 84 25.86 14.03 7.04
C HIS A 84 24.88 12.85 7.02
N ILE A 85 25.03 11.93 6.07
CA ILE A 85 24.24 10.71 6.05
C ILE A 85 24.79 9.73 7.08
N GLU A 86 24.02 9.43 8.13
CA GLU A 86 24.40 8.48 9.19
C GLU A 86 23.95 7.05 8.87
N ARG A 87 22.77 6.90 8.27
CA ARG A 87 22.19 5.60 7.96
C ARG A 87 21.22 5.69 6.80
N ILE A 88 21.24 4.67 5.93
CA ILE A 88 20.28 4.50 4.85
C ILE A 88 19.57 3.16 5.06
N THR A 89 18.24 3.17 5.06
CA THR A 89 17.40 1.97 5.06
C THR A 89 16.34 2.09 3.97
N GLU A 90 15.63 1.00 3.69
CA GLU A 90 14.52 0.98 2.73
C GLU A 90 13.41 1.99 3.03
N GLN A 91 13.23 2.36 4.30
CA GLN A 91 12.06 3.14 4.76
C GLN A 91 12.41 4.58 5.08
N ALA A 92 13.64 4.83 5.48
CA ALA A 92 14.09 6.14 5.95
C ALA A 92 15.59 6.31 5.80
N VAL A 93 16.00 7.57 5.81
CA VAL A 93 17.39 8.01 5.88
C VAL A 93 17.57 8.80 7.17
N TRP A 94 18.68 8.57 7.86
CA TRP A 94 19.07 9.34 9.04
C TRP A 94 20.15 10.33 8.63
N LEU A 95 19.87 11.60 8.88
CA LEU A 95 20.74 12.72 8.56
C LEU A 95 21.20 13.37 9.85
N ARG A 96 22.48 13.74 9.95
CA ARG A 96 23.03 14.51 11.05
C ARG A 96 23.32 15.93 10.62
N GLU A 97 22.68 16.88 11.26
CA GLU A 97 22.84 18.32 11.02
C GLU A 97 23.04 19.01 12.37
N ALA A 98 24.06 19.87 12.48
CA ALA A 98 24.39 20.60 13.72
C ALA A 98 24.46 19.71 14.99
N GLY A 99 24.89 18.45 14.84
CA GLY A 99 24.98 17.48 15.94
C GLY A 99 23.67 16.77 16.31
N GLN A 100 22.55 17.10 15.67
CA GLN A 100 21.27 16.41 15.85
C GLN A 100 21.03 15.41 14.72
N VAL A 101 20.49 14.24 15.07
CA VAL A 101 20.12 13.22 14.09
C VAL A 101 18.62 13.32 13.79
N ARG A 102 18.28 13.62 12.53
CA ARG A 102 16.92 13.65 12.01
C ARG A 102 16.63 12.39 11.19
N ARG A 103 15.44 11.83 11.36
CA ARG A 103 14.92 10.75 10.51
C ARG A 103 14.07 11.36 9.39
N GLU A 104 14.46 11.10 8.15
CA GLU A 104 13.72 11.48 6.95
C GLU A 104 13.02 10.24 6.36
N PRO A 105 11.69 10.12 6.47
CA PRO A 105 10.95 9.00 5.87
C PRO A 105 10.89 9.13 4.35
N LEU A 106 11.10 8.02 3.63
CA LEU A 106 11.03 7.99 2.16
C LEU A 106 9.60 7.89 1.65
N TYR A 107 8.77 7.15 2.37
CA TYR A 107 7.38 6.88 2.01
C TYR A 107 6.47 7.27 3.18
N GLY A 108 5.88 8.46 3.10
CA GLY A 108 4.92 8.94 4.10
C GLY A 108 3.69 8.03 4.15
N GLY A 109 3.27 7.66 5.35
CA GLY A 109 2.07 6.82 5.57
C GLY A 109 2.22 5.34 5.21
N VAL A 110 3.40 4.90 4.77
CA VAL A 110 3.68 3.48 4.52
C VAL A 110 4.41 2.88 5.70
N GLU A 111 3.76 1.95 6.40
CA GLU A 111 4.37 1.16 7.45
C GLU A 111 4.56 -0.29 6.99
N LYS A 112 5.80 -0.77 7.00
CA LYS A 112 6.09 -2.18 6.72
C LYS A 112 5.68 -3.01 7.94
N ARG A 113 4.63 -3.83 7.79
CA ARG A 113 4.23 -4.78 8.84
C ARG A 113 5.36 -5.77 9.07
N GLN A 114 5.93 -5.76 10.28
CA GLN A 114 6.97 -6.72 10.64
C GLN A 114 6.34 -8.11 10.67
N PRO A 115 6.93 -9.13 10.01
CA PRO A 115 6.45 -10.50 10.14
C PRO A 115 6.61 -10.92 11.60
N GLU A 116 5.54 -11.44 12.20
CA GLU A 116 5.57 -11.98 13.56
C GLU A 116 6.62 -13.10 13.60
N THR A 117 7.57 -13.01 14.53
CA THR A 117 8.54 -14.05 14.78
C THR A 117 7.80 -15.33 15.14
N PRO A 118 8.03 -16.46 14.44
CA PRO A 118 7.35 -17.71 14.76
C PRO A 118 7.70 -18.09 16.20
N LYS A 119 6.66 -18.24 17.02
CA LYS A 119 6.76 -18.71 18.40
C LYS A 119 7.43 -20.08 18.39
N PRO A 120 8.49 -20.32 19.18
CA PRO A 120 9.11 -21.63 19.22
C PRO A 120 8.08 -22.65 19.70
N SER A 121 7.83 -23.67 18.88
CA SER A 121 6.99 -24.81 19.22
C SER A 121 7.67 -25.56 20.38
N ASP A 122 7.00 -25.64 21.54
CA ASP A 122 7.47 -26.46 22.65
C ASP A 122 7.74 -27.91 22.19
N PRO A 123 8.88 -28.52 22.54
CA PRO A 123 9.13 -29.93 22.26
C PRO A 123 8.29 -30.79 23.20
N ALA A 124 7.06 -31.09 22.80
CA ALA A 124 6.20 -32.01 23.52
C ALA A 124 6.74 -33.45 23.44
N ALA A 125 7.18 -33.93 24.60
CA ALA A 125 7.08 -35.31 25.09
C ALA A 125 7.94 -36.41 24.42
N ARG A 126 9.20 -36.52 24.83
CA ARG A 126 9.81 -37.85 25.05
C ARG A 126 9.47 -38.32 26.46
N LYS A 127 8.32 -38.97 26.64
CA LYS A 127 8.09 -39.82 27.82
C LYS A 127 8.81 -41.14 27.58
N SER A 128 10.06 -41.24 28.04
CA SER A 128 10.73 -42.53 28.25
C SER A 128 9.88 -43.35 29.22
N LYS A 129 9.35 -44.47 28.72
CA LYS A 129 8.73 -45.50 29.53
C LYS A 129 9.84 -46.33 30.14
N GLU A 130 10.43 -45.83 31.23
CA GLU A 130 11.25 -46.66 32.11
C GLU A 130 10.29 -47.37 33.09
N LYS A 131 10.16 -48.68 32.92
CA LYS A 131 9.46 -49.55 33.86
C LYS A 131 10.36 -50.76 34.12
N GLN A 132 11.08 -50.70 35.22
CA GLN A 132 11.63 -51.82 36.00
C GLN A 132 11.69 -51.37 37.47
N PRO A 133 11.66 -52.26 38.46
CA PRO A 133 11.65 -53.73 38.41
C PRO A 133 10.27 -54.37 38.67
#